data_AF-A0A444K1M0-F1
#
_entry.id   AF-A0A444K1M0-F1
#
_cell.length_a   1.000
_cell.length_b   1.000
_cell.length_c   1.000
_cell.angle_alpha   90.00
_cell.angle_beta   90.00
_cell.angle_gamma   90.00
#
_symmetry.space_group_name_H-M   'P 1'
#
loop_
_entity.id
_entity.type
_entity.pdbx_description
1 polymer ?
#
loop_
_entity_poly.entity_id
_entity_poly.type
_entity_poly.pdbx_seq_one_letter_code
_entity_poly.pdbx_strand_id
1 'polypeptide(L)' 'DLDDAERSVLQRAMARTGGNVSAAAQSLGISRATLHRKLARFSIRRPH' A
#
# COMPACT_ATOMS: atom_id res chain seq x y z
N ASP A 1 -13.19 -10.68 -4.43
CA ASP A 1 -13.00 -9.68 -5.50
C ASP A 1 -11.56 -9.26 -5.66
N LEU A 2 -11.18 -8.79 -6.85
CA LEU A 2 -9.81 -8.33 -7.17
C LEU A 2 -9.37 -7.16 -6.25
N ASP A 3 -10.32 -6.30 -5.89
CA ASP A 3 -10.10 -5.12 -5.04
C ASP A 3 -9.71 -5.50 -3.59
N ASP A 4 -10.29 -6.55 -3.01
CA ASP A 4 -9.93 -7.01 -1.66
C ASP A 4 -8.53 -7.64 -1.61
N ALA A 5 -8.18 -8.40 -2.65
CA ALA A 5 -6.84 -8.95 -2.77
C ALA A 5 -5.79 -7.84 -2.85
N GLU A 6 -6.06 -6.81 -3.66
CA GLU A 6 -5.20 -5.64 -3.80
C GLU A 6 -5.07 -4.86 -2.49
N ARG A 7 -6.19 -4.61 -1.79
CA ARG A 7 -6.20 -3.96 -0.48
C ARG A 7 -5.36 -4.74 0.54
N SER A 8 -5.50 -6.06 0.59
CA SER A 8 -4.73 -6.92 1.51
C SER A 8 -3.23 -6.89 1.22
N VAL A 9 -2.83 -6.84 -0.05
CA VAL A 9 -1.42 -6.73 -0.45
C VAL A 9 -0.85 -5.38 -0.02
N LEU A 10 -1.58 -4.28 -0.27
CA LEU A 10 -1.18 -2.93 0.14
C LEU A 10 -1.04 -2.81 1.67
N GLN A 11 -2.00 -3.35 2.43
CA GLN A 11 -1.95 -3.35 3.89
C GLN A 11 -0.75 -4.13 4.42
N ARG A 12 -0.48 -5.32 3.86
CA ARG A 12 0.68 -6.13 4.25
C ARG A 12 2.00 -5.44 3.94
N ALA A 13 2.12 -4.80 2.77
CA ALA A 13 3.31 -4.03 2.42
C ALA A 13 3.51 -2.85 3.39
N MET A 14 2.45 -2.10 3.69
CA MET A 14 2.49 -0.97 4.63
C MET A 14 2.82 -1.41 6.06
N ALA A 15 2.27 -2.54 6.52
CA ALA A 15 2.57 -3.09 7.84
C ALA A 15 4.03 -3.54 7.95
N ARG A 16 4.56 -4.22 6.91
CA ARG A 16 5.96 -4.66 6.87
C ARG A 16 6.95 -3.51 6.86
N THR A 17 6.58 -2.36 6.30
CA THR A 17 7.45 -1.20 6.18
C THR A 17 7.20 -0.13 7.23
N GLY A 18 6.36 -0.39 8.24
CA GLY A 18 6.03 0.56 9.30
C GLY A 18 5.40 1.85 8.77
N GLY A 19 4.54 1.75 7.75
CA GLY A 19 3.91 2.91 7.13
C GLY A 19 4.80 3.69 6.15
N ASN A 20 6.01 3.20 5.86
CA ASN A 20 6.86 3.79 4.84
C ASN A 20 6.36 3.43 3.44
N VAL A 21 5.61 4.37 2.85
CA VAL A 21 5.05 4.32 1.49
C VAL A 21 6.14 4.07 0.45
N SER A 22 7.34 4.62 0.64
CA SER A 22 8.47 4.45 -0.28
C SER A 22 8.94 3.01 -0.35
N ALA A 23 9.18 2.44 0.82
CA ALA A 23 9.63 1.06 0.97
C ALA A 23 8.52 0.09 0.54
N ALA A 24 7.25 0.41 0.85
CA ALA A 24 6.12 -0.41 0.42
C ALA A 24 5.99 -0.42 -1.11
N ALA A 25 6.18 0.74 -1.76
CA ALA A 25 6.13 0.86 -3.22
C ALA A 25 7.27 0.06 -3.87
N GLN A 26 8.49 0.17 -3.34
CA GLN A 26 9.63 -0.63 -3.78
C GLN A 26 9.39 -2.13 -3.61
N SER A 27 8.87 -2.55 -2.44
CA SER A 27 8.54 -3.96 -2.18
C SER A 27 7.46 -4.51 -3.10
N LEU A 28 6.58 -3.66 -3.63
CA LEU A 28 5.52 -4.02 -4.56
C LEU A 28 5.91 -3.83 -6.03
N GLY A 29 7.12 -3.33 -6.31
CA GLY A 29 7.59 -3.08 -7.69
C GLY A 29 6.84 -1.95 -8.41
N ILE A 30 6.23 -1.02 -7.67
CA ILE A 30 5.45 0.09 -8.25
C ILE A 30 6.03 1.45 -7.85
N SER A 31 5.67 2.49 -8.59
CA SER A 31 6.05 3.86 -8.24
C SER A 31 5.31 4.34 -6.99
N ARG A 32 5.95 5.22 -6.20
CA ARG A 32 5.31 5.88 -5.04
C ARG A 32 3.99 6.55 -5.42
N ALA A 33 3.92 7.20 -6.58
CA ALA A 33 2.71 7.84 -7.07
C ALA A 33 1.56 6.84 -7.26
N THR A 34 1.86 5.66 -7.81
CA THR A 34 0.88 4.58 -7.98
C THR A 34 0.41 4.04 -6.64
N LEU A 35 1.34 3.84 -5.69
CA LEU A 35 0.99 3.42 -4.34
C LEU A 35 0.09 4.46 -3.66
N HIS A 36 0.42 5.75 -3.75
CA HIS A 36 -0.40 6.83 -3.19
C HIS A 36 -1.83 6.84 -3.72
N ARG A 37 -2.02 6.70 -5.05
CA ARG A 37 -3.36 6.61 -5.65
C ARG A 37 -4.13 5.41 -5.14
N LYS A 38 -3.48 4.25 -5.02
CA LYS A 38 -4.10 3.02 -4.49
C LYS A 38 -4.47 3.17 -3.01
N LEU A 39 -3.57 3.71 -2.18
CA LEU A 39 -3.84 3.96 -0.77
C LEU A 39 -5.02 4.93 -0.57
N ALA A 40 -5.11 5.98 -1.39
CA ALA A 40 -6.23 6.91 -1.39
C ALA A 40 -7.54 6.23 -1.81
N ARG A 41 -7.52 5.43 -2.89
CA ARG A 41 -8.67 4.66 -3.37
C ARG A 41 -9.21 3.71 -2.29
N PHE A 42 -8.32 3.02 -1.57
CA PHE A 42 -8.71 2.04 -0.55
C PHE A 42 -8.81 2.63 0.88
N SER A 43 -8.64 3.94 1.04
CA SER A 43 -8.63 4.64 2.35
C SER A 43 -7.77 3.92 3.40
N ILE A 44 -6.63 3.37 3.00
CA ILE A 44 -5.72 2.64 3.89
C ILE A 44 -5.01 3.66 4.77
N ARG A 45 -5.49 3.83 6.00
CA ARG A 45 -4.85 4.68 7.01
C ARG A 45 -3.55 4.01 7.47
N ARG A 46 -2.50 4.80 7.63
CA ARG A 46 -1.26 4.32 8.25
C ARG A 46 -1.63 3.87 9.68
N PRO A 47 -1.37 2.60 10.06
CA PRO A 47 -1.39 2.26 11.48
C PRO A 47 -0.31 3.13 12.15
N HIS A 48 -0.70 3.83 13.21
CA HIS A 48 0.21 4.60 14.06
C HIS A 48 1.20 3.67 14.75
#